data_AF-F2ALQ8-F1
#
_entry.id   AF-F2ALQ8-F1
#
_cell.length_a   1.000
_cell.length_b   1.000
_cell.length_c   1.000
_cell.angle_alpha   90.00
_cell.angle_beta   90.00
_cell.angle_gamma   90.00
#
_symmetry.space_group_name_H-M   'P 1'
#
loop_
_entity.id
_entity.type
_entity.pdbx_description
1 polymer ?
#
loop_
_entity_poly.entity_id
_entity_poly.type
_entity_poly.pdbx_seq_one_letter_code
_entity_poly.pdbx_strand_id
1 'polypeptide(L)'
;MTLKDVQINLIVRSSQPSRGVLNMETVNMSANELDYVVIGVEVKSRELFSRLLLANEFLKRGVSVVIGQLPTAERLSALGGKAYIFGKCGQKAFADRYRELVDQGWRLGAIDEEGLLPNDLASFAELRFGDTSNRLLRDYFFFGEEQFNYFKREFPDTGSFFLSGNPRVDLWKARYHGYYDRASNLLRSQLGRFWIFPLNLAYYTNQRLRSKAIAGAMGAEYAQLASRSEYIFDEYCKLSTHLRSEHGIITRFRPHPADSFKEVVSLLSKHGVAHAGSLTHAGGEVSPWLLAAEGMIHNCCTTAVEAAMMGVNVVSYTPKETSLYIDDEVNDFGVRAPSVLDATGVVIGSGAKLEYPLVNKRLKSWKRLYVPPRQTSSELICERIIRRTQIGSRSLRFRKLWRDEAIHRGKYIKAVLSSLMGSRERIVLHRKFENTSTSEIRAKLHFLQSKTGTPLADVERVGPNLFAIHPRENAKQGN
;
A
#
# COMPACT_ATOMS: atom_id res chain seq x y z
N MET A 1 54.83 -54.59 23.84
CA MET A 1 55.90 -53.60 23.61
C MET A 1 55.76 -53.12 22.18
N THR A 2 55.79 -51.80 21.98
CA THR A 2 55.56 -51.02 20.74
C THR A 2 56.05 -51.64 19.43
N LEU A 3 55.31 -51.43 18.33
CA LEU A 3 55.74 -50.57 17.21
C LEU A 3 54.69 -50.49 16.08
N LYS A 4 54.81 -49.40 15.34
CA LYS A 4 53.88 -48.75 14.42
C LYS A 4 53.73 -49.43 13.04
N ASP A 5 52.58 -49.12 12.44
CA ASP A 5 52.24 -48.99 11.01
C ASP A 5 52.22 -50.24 10.11
N VAL A 6 51.03 -50.53 9.52
CA VAL A 6 50.77 -50.63 8.07
C VAL A 6 49.28 -50.96 7.80
N GLN A 7 48.70 -50.14 6.92
CA GLN A 7 47.53 -50.27 6.01
C GLN A 7 46.54 -51.45 6.14
N ILE A 8 45.24 -51.16 5.92
CA ILE A 8 44.49 -51.50 4.69
C ILE A 8 43.01 -51.09 4.86
N ASN A 9 42.52 -50.30 3.91
CA ASN A 9 41.09 -50.05 3.69
C ASN A 9 40.43 -51.34 3.16
N LEU A 10 39.34 -51.80 3.78
CA LEU A 10 38.34 -52.61 3.10
C LEU A 10 36.94 -52.20 3.56
N ILE A 11 36.22 -51.64 2.60
CA ILE A 11 34.82 -51.24 2.67
C ILE A 11 33.96 -52.50 2.59
N VAL A 12 33.09 -52.72 3.59
CA VAL A 12 31.83 -53.45 3.39
C VAL A 12 30.72 -52.66 4.08
N ARG A 13 29.80 -52.13 3.25
CA ARG A 13 28.54 -51.50 3.68
C ARG A 13 27.54 -52.58 4.09
N SER A 14 26.85 -52.43 5.21
CA SER A 14 25.38 -52.63 5.25
C SER A 14 24.73 -52.00 6.50
N SER A 15 23.64 -51.26 6.20
CA SER A 15 22.40 -51.07 6.98
C SER A 15 22.40 -50.54 8.43
N GLN A 16 21.97 -49.27 8.51
CA GLN A 16 21.15 -48.56 9.53
C GLN A 16 21.70 -48.30 10.94
N PRO A 17 21.41 -47.09 11.46
CA PRO A 17 21.08 -46.93 12.87
C PRO A 17 19.72 -46.25 13.08
N SER A 18 18.92 -46.92 13.89
CA SER A 18 17.72 -46.46 14.56
C SER A 18 18.06 -45.54 15.74
N ARG A 19 17.20 -44.52 15.92
CA ARG A 19 16.78 -43.85 17.17
C ARG A 19 17.86 -43.59 18.23
N GLY A 20 18.52 -42.44 18.10
CA GLY A 20 19.07 -41.70 19.25
C GLY A 20 18.00 -40.75 19.81
N VAL A 21 17.56 -41.01 21.04
CA VAL A 21 16.77 -40.09 21.87
C VAL A 21 17.65 -38.87 22.16
N LEU A 22 17.35 -37.74 21.53
CA LEU A 22 17.91 -36.44 21.91
C LEU A 22 17.05 -35.90 23.04
N ASN A 23 17.67 -35.81 24.22
CA ASN A 23 17.13 -35.16 25.40
C ASN A 23 16.51 -33.80 25.03
N MET A 24 15.25 -33.63 25.41
CA MET A 24 14.63 -32.32 25.53
C MET A 24 15.39 -31.56 26.63
N GLU A 25 16.43 -30.84 26.25
CA GLU A 25 16.84 -29.66 27.00
C GLU A 25 15.64 -28.71 26.98
N THR A 26 15.02 -28.56 28.14
CA THR A 26 14.12 -27.48 28.47
C THR A 26 14.81 -26.16 28.15
N VAL A 27 14.58 -25.67 26.93
CA VAL A 27 14.85 -24.30 26.54
C VAL A 27 14.03 -23.45 27.50
N ASN A 28 14.71 -22.81 28.46
CA ASN A 28 14.14 -21.72 29.24
C ASN A 28 13.41 -20.79 28.27
N MET A 29 12.08 -20.71 28.38
CA MET A 29 11.27 -19.77 27.61
C MET A 29 11.74 -18.36 27.98
N SER A 30 12.58 -17.79 27.14
CA SER A 30 13.07 -16.42 27.24
C SER A 30 11.87 -15.48 27.38
N ALA A 31 11.97 -14.52 28.28
CA ALA A 31 11.03 -13.40 28.30
C ALA A 31 10.95 -12.79 26.90
N ASN A 32 9.73 -12.59 26.38
CA ASN A 32 9.51 -11.96 25.06
C ASN A 32 10.39 -10.71 24.89
N GLU A 33 11.11 -10.57 23.76
CA GLU A 33 11.97 -9.38 23.54
C GLU A 33 11.14 -8.10 23.39
N LEU A 34 9.90 -8.22 22.90
CA LEU A 34 9.00 -7.13 22.58
C LEU A 34 7.57 -7.46 23.04
N ASP A 35 6.80 -6.42 23.36
CA ASP A 35 5.48 -6.52 23.96
C ASP A 35 4.33 -6.38 22.94
N TYR A 36 4.52 -5.58 21.88
CA TYR A 36 3.48 -5.30 20.87
C TYR A 36 4.06 -4.82 19.53
N VAL A 37 3.18 -4.58 18.55
CA VAL A 37 3.55 -4.01 17.25
C VAL A 37 2.94 -2.62 17.08
N VAL A 38 3.72 -1.66 16.60
CA VAL A 38 3.24 -0.35 16.14
C VAL A 38 3.19 -0.35 14.62
N ILE A 39 2.01 -0.21 14.03
CA ILE A 39 1.82 -0.14 12.58
C ILE A 39 1.56 1.31 12.17
N GLY A 40 2.53 1.89 11.46
CA GLY A 40 2.43 3.23 10.93
C GLY A 40 1.49 3.33 9.73
N VAL A 41 0.70 4.40 9.69
CA VAL A 41 -0.15 4.80 8.57
C VAL A 41 0.15 6.25 8.23
N GLU A 42 0.67 6.52 7.04
CA GLU A 42 0.92 7.89 6.58
C GLU A 42 -0.29 8.43 5.82
N VAL A 43 -0.70 7.73 4.76
CA VAL A 43 -1.84 8.10 3.91
C VAL A 43 -3.01 7.15 4.15
N LYS A 44 -3.98 7.60 4.95
CA LYS A 44 -5.15 6.82 5.37
C LYS A 44 -5.85 6.11 4.21
N SER A 45 -6.17 6.84 3.15
CA SER A 45 -6.90 6.32 1.98
C SER A 45 -6.12 5.32 1.12
N ARG A 46 -4.81 5.13 1.39
CA ARG A 46 -3.96 4.17 0.67
C ARG A 46 -3.51 3.02 1.55
N GLU A 47 -3.46 3.23 2.86
CA GLU A 47 -2.71 2.37 3.78
C GLU A 47 -3.59 1.82 4.92
N LEU A 48 -4.60 2.56 5.42
CA LEU A 48 -5.27 2.17 6.68
C LEU A 48 -5.89 0.77 6.61
N PHE A 49 -6.59 0.45 5.52
CA PHE A 49 -7.30 -0.84 5.45
C PHE A 49 -6.33 -2.03 5.35
N SER A 50 -5.25 -1.90 4.57
CA SER A 50 -4.25 -2.96 4.42
C SER A 50 -3.40 -3.12 5.68
N ARG A 51 -3.13 -2.01 6.38
CA ARG A 51 -2.45 -2.00 7.68
C ARG A 51 -3.32 -2.62 8.78
N LEU A 52 -4.64 -2.47 8.71
CA LEU A 52 -5.58 -3.20 9.59
C LEU A 52 -5.65 -4.70 9.27
N LEU A 53 -5.50 -5.10 8.00
CA LEU A 53 -5.38 -6.51 7.65
C LEU A 53 -4.12 -7.13 8.25
N LEU A 54 -2.97 -6.44 8.16
CA LEU A 54 -1.75 -6.84 8.86
C LEU A 54 -1.94 -6.86 10.38
N ALA A 55 -2.60 -5.86 10.96
CA ALA A 55 -2.93 -5.85 12.40
C ALA A 55 -3.75 -7.07 12.80
N ASN A 56 -4.73 -7.46 11.98
CA ASN A 56 -5.57 -8.62 12.21
C ASN A 56 -4.76 -9.93 12.26
N GLU A 57 -3.69 -10.06 11.47
CA GLU A 57 -2.79 -11.23 11.54
C GLU A 57 -2.02 -11.32 12.86
N PHE A 58 -1.63 -10.17 13.45
CA PHE A 58 -1.03 -10.12 14.78
C PHE A 58 -2.05 -10.46 15.87
N LEU A 59 -3.27 -9.93 15.77
CA LEU A 59 -4.35 -10.18 16.74
C LEU A 59 -4.73 -11.66 16.80
N LYS A 60 -4.79 -12.36 15.66
CA LYS A 60 -4.98 -13.83 15.61
C LYS A 60 -3.97 -14.60 16.46
N ARG A 61 -2.77 -14.05 16.62
CA ARG A 61 -1.63 -14.66 17.32
C ARG A 61 -1.49 -14.12 18.74
N GLY A 62 -2.50 -13.43 19.26
CA GLY A 62 -2.53 -12.87 20.60
C GLY A 62 -1.67 -11.62 20.78
N VAL A 63 -1.20 -11.00 19.70
CA VAL A 63 -0.33 -9.83 19.77
C VAL A 63 -1.15 -8.55 19.67
N SER A 64 -1.02 -7.68 20.67
CA SER A 64 -1.63 -6.34 20.64
C SER A 64 -0.96 -5.46 19.59
N VAL A 65 -1.75 -4.56 18.99
CA VAL A 65 -1.28 -3.66 17.93
C VAL A 65 -1.65 -2.21 18.26
N VAL A 66 -0.71 -1.29 18.06
CA VAL A 66 -0.98 0.14 18.03
C VAL A 66 -0.90 0.62 16.58
N ILE A 67 -1.95 1.20 16.04
CA ILE A 67 -2.03 1.62 14.64
C ILE A 67 -2.38 3.11 14.51
N GLY A 68 -1.75 3.77 13.53
CA GLY A 68 -2.10 5.14 13.17
C GLY A 68 -0.91 5.96 12.68
N GLN A 69 -1.03 7.28 12.75
CA GLN A 69 0.05 8.18 12.36
C GLN A 69 1.18 8.12 13.40
N LEU A 70 2.38 7.68 13.00
CA LEU A 70 3.49 7.52 13.92
C LEU A 70 3.89 8.87 14.58
N PRO A 71 3.87 8.98 15.92
CA PRO A 71 4.33 10.18 16.63
C PRO A 71 5.86 10.17 16.79
N THR A 72 6.44 11.12 17.52
CA THR A 72 7.89 11.17 17.79
C THR A 72 8.33 9.95 18.62
N ALA A 73 9.64 9.64 18.61
CA ALA A 73 10.22 8.57 19.42
C ALA A 73 9.86 8.71 20.90
N GLU A 74 10.03 9.90 21.47
CA GLU A 74 9.65 10.24 22.85
C GLU A 74 8.18 9.88 23.17
N ARG A 75 7.24 10.26 22.27
CA ARG A 75 5.81 9.98 22.46
C ARG A 75 5.47 8.50 22.33
N LEU A 76 6.17 7.77 21.46
CA LEU A 76 6.02 6.31 21.38
C LEU A 76 6.54 5.63 22.64
N SER A 77 7.71 6.04 23.15
CA SER A 77 8.28 5.52 24.40
C SER A 77 7.34 5.73 25.58
N ALA A 78 6.63 6.87 25.61
CA ALA A 78 5.65 7.18 26.65
C ALA A 78 4.43 6.23 26.72
N LEU A 79 4.16 5.42 25.68
CA LEU A 79 3.12 4.38 25.72
C LEU A 79 3.45 3.26 26.71
N GLY A 80 4.74 3.03 26.97
CA GLY A 80 5.27 1.93 27.79
C GLY A 80 5.50 0.65 26.99
N GLY A 81 6.39 -0.21 27.51
CA GLY A 81 6.83 -1.44 26.84
C GLY A 81 7.79 -1.20 25.68
N LYS A 82 8.23 -2.28 25.04
CA LYS A 82 9.05 -2.25 23.81
C LYS A 82 8.26 -2.82 22.65
N ALA A 83 8.42 -2.25 21.46
CA ALA A 83 7.64 -2.68 20.29
C ALA A 83 8.46 -2.85 19.03
N TYR A 84 7.85 -3.58 18.09
CA TYR A 84 8.26 -3.55 16.69
C TYR A 84 7.52 -2.43 15.96
N ILE A 85 8.22 -1.49 15.34
CA ILE A 85 7.62 -0.41 14.55
C ILE A 85 7.67 -0.80 13.07
N PHE A 86 6.50 -0.94 12.44
CA PHE A 86 6.33 -1.21 11.01
C PHE A 86 5.93 0.08 10.26
N GLY A 87 6.88 0.63 9.51
CA GLY A 87 6.78 1.92 8.81
C GLY A 87 6.47 1.83 7.30
N LYS A 88 6.57 2.99 6.63
CA LYS A 88 6.16 3.21 5.22
C LYS A 88 7.33 3.28 4.23
N CYS A 89 8.58 3.40 4.67
CA CYS A 89 9.76 3.28 3.80
C CYS A 89 11.00 3.13 4.67
N GLY A 90 12.07 2.56 4.11
CA GLY A 90 13.34 2.39 4.84
C GLY A 90 14.29 3.58 4.74
N GLN A 91 13.81 4.78 4.39
CA GLN A 91 14.66 5.97 4.26
C GLN A 91 15.44 6.27 5.53
N LYS A 92 16.65 6.83 5.36
CA LYS A 92 17.50 7.28 6.46
C LYS A 92 16.76 8.14 7.48
N ALA A 93 15.98 9.13 7.01
CA ALA A 93 15.22 10.03 7.88
C ALA A 93 14.18 9.29 8.75
N PHE A 94 13.58 8.21 8.24
CA PHE A 94 12.66 7.38 9.02
C PHE A 94 13.43 6.57 10.07
N ALA A 95 14.52 5.91 9.68
CA ALA A 95 15.34 5.10 10.58
C ALA A 95 15.95 5.96 11.71
N ASP A 96 16.50 7.13 11.37
CA ASP A 96 17.12 8.06 12.31
C ASP A 96 16.13 8.62 13.32
N ARG A 97 14.90 8.89 12.90
CA ARG A 97 13.83 9.39 13.77
C ARG A 97 13.54 8.48 14.96
N TYR A 98 13.82 7.18 14.87
CA TYR A 98 13.55 6.20 15.93
C TYR A 98 14.82 5.50 16.45
N ARG A 99 16.01 6.04 16.14
CA ARG A 99 17.29 5.48 16.57
C ARG A 99 17.36 5.25 18.08
N GLU A 100 16.96 6.23 18.87
CA GLU A 100 16.95 6.14 20.34
C GLU A 100 16.09 4.98 20.87
N LEU A 101 14.96 4.68 20.19
CA LEU A 101 14.12 3.54 20.55
C LEU A 101 14.83 2.22 20.22
N VAL A 102 15.52 2.16 19.07
CA VAL A 102 16.32 0.98 18.70
C VAL A 102 17.42 0.72 19.72
N ASP A 103 18.10 1.78 20.16
CA ASP A 103 19.14 1.70 21.21
C ASP A 103 18.54 1.22 22.56
N GLN A 104 17.25 1.46 22.80
CA GLN A 104 16.49 0.97 23.96
C GLN A 104 15.92 -0.46 23.77
N GLY A 105 16.19 -1.11 22.63
CA GLY A 105 15.78 -2.48 22.32
C GLY A 105 14.47 -2.60 21.54
N TRP A 106 13.94 -1.50 20.99
CA TRP A 106 12.87 -1.58 19.99
C TRP A 106 13.43 -2.09 18.66
N ARG A 107 12.54 -2.52 17.76
CA ARG A 107 12.92 -2.98 16.41
C ARG A 107 12.14 -2.22 15.35
N LEU A 108 12.77 -1.97 14.21
CA LEU A 108 12.16 -1.27 13.08
C LEU A 108 12.03 -2.19 11.87
N GLY A 109 10.93 -2.09 11.15
CA GLY A 109 10.81 -2.60 9.80
C GLY A 109 10.03 -1.65 8.91
N ALA A 110 10.16 -1.83 7.60
CA ALA A 110 9.49 -0.97 6.64
C ALA A 110 9.13 -1.69 5.33
N ILE A 111 8.05 -1.24 4.70
CA ILE A 111 7.68 -1.55 3.32
C ILE A 111 7.43 -0.23 2.59
N ASP A 112 7.97 -0.04 1.39
CA ASP A 112 7.78 1.20 0.63
C ASP A 112 6.44 1.24 -0.10
N GLU A 113 5.46 1.98 0.43
CA GLU A 113 4.08 2.01 -0.12
C GLU A 113 3.95 2.57 -1.55
N GLU A 114 4.99 3.24 -2.05
CA GLU A 114 5.06 3.78 -3.43
C GLU A 114 6.07 2.98 -4.29
N GLY A 115 6.57 1.84 -3.79
CA GLY A 115 7.62 1.06 -4.42
C GLY A 115 7.19 0.08 -5.51
N LEU A 116 5.93 0.11 -5.97
CA LEU A 116 5.42 -0.82 -6.99
C LEU A 116 6.05 -0.57 -8.37
N LEU A 117 6.19 0.70 -8.77
CA LEU A 117 6.73 1.11 -10.07
C LEU A 117 7.67 2.31 -9.92
N PRO A 118 8.89 2.09 -9.43
CA PRO A 118 9.92 3.12 -9.53
C PRO A 118 10.28 3.34 -11.01
N ASN A 119 10.37 4.61 -11.43
CA ASN A 119 10.82 4.95 -12.79
C ASN A 119 12.23 4.44 -13.08
N ASP A 120 13.11 4.48 -12.07
CA ASP A 120 14.46 3.96 -12.10
C ASP A 120 14.78 3.25 -10.78
N LEU A 121 15.19 1.99 -10.84
CA LEU A 121 15.46 1.18 -9.66
C LEU A 121 16.72 1.64 -8.91
N ALA A 122 17.72 2.17 -9.61
CA ALA A 122 18.97 2.63 -9.00
C ALA A 122 18.72 3.87 -8.12
N SER A 123 18.13 4.91 -8.72
CA SER A 123 17.74 6.14 -8.03
C SER A 123 16.75 5.85 -6.90
N PHE A 124 15.83 4.91 -7.11
CA PHE A 124 14.92 4.47 -6.05
C PHE A 124 15.68 3.81 -4.90
N ALA A 125 16.61 2.89 -5.17
CA ALA A 125 17.39 2.22 -4.14
C ALA A 125 18.22 3.20 -3.32
N GLU A 126 18.94 4.11 -3.98
CA GLU A 126 19.76 5.15 -3.35
C GLU A 126 18.92 6.06 -2.44
N LEU A 127 17.73 6.47 -2.91
CA LEU A 127 16.85 7.33 -2.13
C LEU A 127 16.23 6.62 -0.92
N ARG A 128 16.06 5.29 -0.98
CA ARG A 128 15.28 4.52 0.00
C ARG A 128 16.12 3.74 0.99
N PHE A 129 17.37 3.42 0.69
CA PHE A 129 18.19 2.58 1.53
C PHE A 129 19.67 2.95 1.45
N GLY A 130 20.37 2.77 2.57
CA GLY A 130 21.80 3.02 2.70
C GLY A 130 22.28 2.56 4.08
N ASP A 131 23.51 2.88 4.46
CA ASP A 131 24.17 2.32 5.65
C ASP A 131 23.38 2.50 6.95
N THR A 132 22.78 3.67 7.12
CA THR A 132 21.97 3.97 8.31
C THR A 132 20.73 3.07 8.38
N SER A 133 20.07 2.89 7.24
CA SER A 133 18.92 1.99 7.12
C SER A 133 19.33 0.55 7.33
N ASN A 134 20.46 0.12 6.75
CA ASN A 134 20.99 -1.22 6.92
C ASN A 134 21.29 -1.56 8.39
N ARG A 135 21.85 -0.60 9.12
CA ARG A 135 22.16 -0.77 10.54
C ARG A 135 20.93 -0.79 11.45
N LEU A 136 19.91 0.03 11.15
CA LEU A 136 18.78 0.26 12.06
C LEU A 136 17.53 -0.57 11.74
N LEU A 137 17.35 -1.00 10.49
CA LEU A 137 16.18 -1.78 10.10
C LEU A 137 16.42 -3.27 10.35
N ARG A 138 15.53 -3.88 11.14
CA ARG A 138 15.49 -5.32 11.37
C ARG A 138 14.98 -6.06 10.14
N ASP A 139 14.00 -5.47 9.45
CA ASP A 139 13.42 -6.00 8.21
C ASP A 139 13.09 -4.89 7.20
N TYR A 140 13.38 -5.14 5.92
CA TYR A 140 12.91 -4.35 4.79
C TYR A 140 12.12 -5.27 3.86
N PHE A 141 10.85 -4.94 3.66
CA PHE A 141 9.89 -5.75 2.92
C PHE A 141 9.73 -5.24 1.49
N PHE A 142 9.67 -6.17 0.53
CA PHE A 142 9.66 -5.86 -0.90
C PHE A 142 8.34 -6.24 -1.57
N PHE A 143 7.92 -5.40 -2.53
CA PHE A 143 6.72 -5.60 -3.34
C PHE A 143 6.88 -6.75 -4.33
N GLY A 144 8.06 -6.89 -4.92
CA GLY A 144 8.32 -7.79 -6.03
C GLY A 144 9.75 -8.31 -6.06
N GLU A 145 9.93 -9.38 -6.82
CA GLU A 145 11.21 -10.07 -7.02
C GLU A 145 12.24 -9.17 -7.68
N GLU A 146 11.85 -8.34 -8.65
CA GLU A 146 12.78 -7.46 -9.36
C GLU A 146 13.45 -6.48 -8.40
N GLN A 147 12.64 -5.74 -7.63
CA GLN A 147 13.13 -4.81 -6.62
C GLN A 147 13.96 -5.52 -5.54
N PHE A 148 13.49 -6.68 -5.05
CA PHE A 148 14.20 -7.46 -4.04
C PHE A 148 15.58 -7.91 -4.53
N ASN A 149 15.66 -8.46 -5.75
CA ASN A 149 16.91 -8.94 -6.35
C ASN A 149 17.88 -7.79 -6.63
N TYR A 150 17.36 -6.64 -7.08
CA TYR A 150 18.17 -5.43 -7.25
C TYR A 150 18.81 -5.02 -5.92
N PHE A 151 17.99 -4.83 -4.87
CA PHE A 151 18.51 -4.41 -3.55
C PHE A 151 19.48 -5.42 -2.97
N LYS A 152 19.21 -6.73 -3.09
CA LYS A 152 20.12 -7.78 -2.60
C LYS A 152 21.49 -7.74 -3.28
N ARG A 153 21.56 -7.35 -4.55
CA ARG A 153 22.82 -7.20 -5.28
C ARG A 153 23.57 -5.93 -4.87
N GLU A 154 22.88 -4.81 -4.74
CA GLU A 154 23.51 -3.52 -4.37
C GLU A 154 23.90 -3.47 -2.88
N PHE A 155 23.18 -4.18 -2.00
CA PHE A 155 23.41 -4.23 -0.56
C PHE A 155 23.48 -5.69 -0.07
N PRO A 156 24.55 -6.43 -0.41
CA PRO A 156 24.63 -7.88 -0.13
C PRO A 156 24.74 -8.22 1.36
N ASP A 157 25.34 -7.33 2.16
CA ASP A 157 25.66 -7.57 3.57
C ASP A 157 24.49 -7.20 4.51
N THR A 158 23.29 -7.69 4.20
CA THR A 158 22.11 -7.44 5.02
C THR A 158 21.20 -8.64 5.22
N GLY A 159 20.93 -8.96 6.49
CA GLY A 159 19.92 -9.95 6.88
C GLY A 159 18.50 -9.38 7.00
N SER A 160 18.27 -8.14 6.57
CA SER A 160 17.01 -7.42 6.74
C SER A 160 16.02 -7.66 5.60
N PHE A 161 16.49 -7.97 4.38
CA PHE A 161 15.62 -8.03 3.21
C PHE A 161 14.69 -9.24 3.21
N PHE A 162 13.42 -9.02 2.88
CA PHE A 162 12.41 -10.06 2.82
C PHE A 162 11.38 -9.79 1.71
N LEU A 163 11.22 -10.74 0.79
CA LEU A 163 10.20 -10.69 -0.24
C LEU A 163 8.85 -11.11 0.34
N SER A 164 7.94 -10.16 0.52
CA SER A 164 6.61 -10.41 1.10
C SER A 164 5.45 -10.14 0.15
N GLY A 165 5.66 -9.30 -0.87
CA GLY A 165 4.55 -8.58 -1.50
C GLY A 165 4.05 -7.45 -0.60
N ASN A 166 2.89 -6.87 -0.92
CA ASN A 166 2.29 -5.79 -0.14
C ASN A 166 0.87 -6.15 0.35
N PRO A 167 0.55 -5.92 1.65
CA PRO A 167 -0.80 -6.13 2.22
C PRO A 167 -1.97 -5.47 1.46
N ARG A 168 -1.73 -4.40 0.70
CA ARG A 168 -2.73 -3.75 -0.17
C ARG A 168 -3.24 -4.70 -1.24
N VAL A 169 -2.36 -5.50 -1.81
CA VAL A 169 -2.69 -6.47 -2.86
C VAL A 169 -3.59 -7.59 -2.33
N ASP A 170 -3.42 -7.96 -1.06
CA ASP A 170 -4.27 -8.97 -0.44
C ASP A 170 -5.74 -8.56 -0.46
N LEU A 171 -6.04 -7.27 -0.24
CA LEU A 171 -7.41 -6.73 -0.21
C LEU A 171 -8.11 -6.74 -1.56
N TRP A 172 -7.38 -6.88 -2.67
CA TRP A 172 -7.96 -6.95 -4.00
C TRP A 172 -8.53 -8.34 -4.33
N LYS A 173 -8.16 -9.36 -3.54
CA LYS A 173 -8.62 -10.75 -3.70
C LYS A 173 -10.11 -10.88 -3.33
N ALA A 174 -10.80 -11.79 -4.02
CA ALA A 174 -12.23 -12.05 -3.87
C ALA A 174 -12.71 -12.22 -2.43
N ARG A 175 -11.90 -12.83 -1.56
CA ARG A 175 -12.23 -13.05 -0.15
C ARG A 175 -12.53 -11.76 0.65
N TYR A 176 -12.00 -10.61 0.23
CA TYR A 176 -12.22 -9.32 0.90
C TYR A 176 -13.21 -8.42 0.15
N HIS A 177 -13.86 -8.93 -0.90
CA HIS A 177 -15.00 -8.25 -1.53
C HIS A 177 -16.16 -8.14 -0.52
N GLY A 178 -16.98 -7.10 -0.67
CA GLY A 178 -18.10 -6.82 0.22
C GLY A 178 -17.93 -5.56 1.08
N TYR A 179 -16.69 -5.19 1.45
CA TYR A 179 -16.48 -4.05 2.36
C TYR A 179 -16.98 -2.72 1.77
N TYR A 180 -16.74 -2.54 0.48
CA TYR A 180 -17.09 -1.31 -0.23
C TYR A 180 -18.49 -1.32 -0.85
N ASP A 181 -19.26 -2.40 -0.74
CA ASP A 181 -20.55 -2.56 -1.43
C ASP A 181 -21.52 -1.42 -1.13
N ARG A 182 -21.61 -0.99 0.14
CA ARG A 182 -22.48 0.14 0.50
C ARG A 182 -22.04 1.43 -0.18
N ALA A 183 -20.73 1.71 -0.19
CA ALA A 183 -20.19 2.92 -0.79
C ALA A 183 -20.30 2.89 -2.33
N SER A 184 -20.00 1.76 -2.96
CA SER A 184 -20.11 1.59 -4.41
C SER A 184 -21.56 1.60 -4.88
N ASN A 185 -22.50 0.99 -4.16
CA ASN A 185 -23.93 1.05 -4.47
C ASN A 185 -24.49 2.47 -4.32
N LEU A 186 -24.05 3.22 -3.30
CA LEU A 186 -24.41 4.63 -3.17
C LEU A 186 -23.91 5.44 -4.37
N LEU A 187 -22.63 5.29 -4.75
CA LEU A 187 -22.08 5.94 -5.94
C LEU A 187 -22.86 5.58 -7.20
N ARG A 188 -23.19 4.30 -7.40
CA ARG A 188 -23.97 3.84 -8.56
C ARG A 188 -25.39 4.43 -8.57
N SER A 189 -26.05 4.51 -7.41
CA SER A 189 -27.38 5.11 -7.28
C SER A 189 -27.39 6.61 -7.59
N GLN A 190 -26.31 7.32 -7.23
CA GLN A 190 -26.18 8.77 -7.45
C GLN A 190 -25.72 9.14 -8.86
N LEU A 191 -24.83 8.33 -9.46
CA LEU A 191 -24.14 8.68 -10.69
C LEU A 191 -24.65 7.92 -11.93
N GLY A 192 -25.45 6.87 -11.72
CA GLY A 192 -25.87 5.94 -12.77
C GLY A 192 -24.73 5.02 -13.21
N ARG A 193 -24.86 4.47 -14.43
CA ARG A 193 -23.81 3.69 -15.08
C ARG A 193 -22.76 4.62 -15.65
N PHE A 194 -21.48 4.36 -15.38
CA PHE A 194 -20.38 5.19 -15.89
C PHE A 194 -19.09 4.39 -16.05
N TRP A 195 -18.21 4.90 -16.91
CA TRP A 195 -16.81 4.49 -17.02
C TRP A 195 -15.91 5.49 -16.30
N ILE A 196 -14.89 5.01 -15.58
CA ILE A 196 -13.98 5.88 -14.82
C ILE A 196 -12.65 6.08 -15.53
N PHE A 197 -12.20 7.34 -15.54
CA PHE A 197 -10.95 7.79 -16.15
C PHE A 197 -10.04 8.27 -15.02
N PRO A 198 -9.24 7.38 -14.38
CA PRO A 198 -8.18 7.82 -13.49
C PRO A 198 -7.18 8.66 -14.29
N LEU A 199 -6.95 9.87 -13.79
CA LEU A 199 -5.99 10.81 -14.35
C LEU A 199 -4.61 10.61 -13.73
N ASN A 200 -3.58 11.00 -14.46
CA ASN A 200 -2.20 11.06 -14.00
C ASN A 200 -1.53 12.30 -14.59
N LEU A 201 -2.08 13.47 -14.26
CA LEU A 201 -1.74 14.75 -14.91
C LEU A 201 -0.76 15.58 -14.10
N ALA A 202 -0.05 14.99 -13.15
CA ALA A 202 0.80 15.72 -12.23
C ALA A 202 1.93 16.47 -12.98
N TYR A 203 2.51 15.86 -14.01
CA TYR A 203 3.52 16.51 -14.87
C TYR A 203 2.95 17.68 -15.68
N TYR A 204 1.67 17.63 -16.04
CA TYR A 204 1.04 18.70 -16.82
C TYR A 204 0.47 19.82 -15.92
N THR A 205 -0.14 19.47 -14.79
CA THR A 205 -0.97 20.38 -13.99
C THR A 205 -0.33 20.84 -12.68
N ASN A 206 0.68 20.14 -12.16
CA ASN A 206 1.29 20.47 -10.87
C ASN A 206 2.48 21.43 -11.03
N GLN A 207 2.23 22.73 -10.85
CA GLN A 207 3.24 23.77 -10.97
C GLN A 207 4.42 23.57 -10.00
N ARG A 208 4.20 23.01 -8.80
CA ARG A 208 5.29 22.77 -7.84
C ARG A 208 6.24 21.69 -8.34
N LEU A 209 5.71 20.63 -8.95
CA LEU A 209 6.55 19.59 -9.57
C LEU A 209 7.34 20.17 -10.74
N ARG A 210 6.70 21.00 -11.58
CA ARG A 210 7.36 21.71 -12.67
C ARG A 210 8.53 22.57 -12.19
N SER A 211 8.31 23.43 -11.20
CA SER A 211 9.37 24.29 -10.66
C SER A 211 10.54 23.49 -10.09
N LYS A 212 10.27 22.39 -9.38
CA LYS A 212 11.32 21.51 -8.85
C LYS A 212 12.13 20.82 -9.95
N ALA A 213 11.46 20.33 -11.00
CA ALA A 213 12.13 19.65 -12.10
C ALA A 213 13.05 20.59 -12.89
N ILE A 214 12.58 21.82 -13.15
CA ILE A 214 13.40 22.87 -13.79
C ILE A 214 14.63 23.20 -12.94
N ALA A 215 14.47 23.32 -11.63
CA ALA A 215 15.59 23.60 -10.73
C ALA A 215 16.58 22.43 -10.58
N GLY A 216 16.13 21.18 -10.77
CA GLY A 216 16.91 19.96 -10.53
C GLY A 216 17.57 19.35 -11.76
N ALA A 217 17.79 20.10 -12.84
CA ALA A 217 18.36 19.64 -14.11
C ALA A 217 17.58 18.54 -14.87
N MET A 218 16.39 18.14 -14.41
CA MET A 218 15.49 17.17 -15.08
C MET A 218 14.46 17.87 -15.99
N GLY A 219 14.74 19.09 -16.44
CA GLY A 219 13.77 19.93 -17.17
C GLY A 219 13.30 19.32 -18.50
N ALA A 220 14.21 18.68 -19.24
CA ALA A 220 13.90 18.09 -20.54
C ALA A 220 12.99 16.85 -20.43
N GLU A 221 13.32 15.92 -19.53
CA GLU A 221 12.48 14.74 -19.26
C GLU A 221 11.10 15.17 -18.73
N TYR A 222 11.07 16.14 -17.82
CA TYR A 222 9.82 16.70 -17.32
C TYR A 222 8.97 17.30 -18.45
N ALA A 223 9.58 18.06 -19.37
CA ALA A 223 8.86 18.66 -20.49
C ALA A 223 8.26 17.60 -21.41
N GLN A 224 8.97 16.49 -21.65
CA GLN A 224 8.44 15.37 -22.43
C GLN A 224 7.26 14.69 -21.72
N LEU A 225 7.37 14.41 -20.42
CA LEU A 225 6.27 13.82 -19.63
C LEU A 225 5.06 14.75 -19.55
N ALA A 226 5.28 16.06 -19.42
CA ALA A 226 4.23 17.07 -19.43
C ALA A 226 3.50 17.11 -20.78
N SER A 227 4.25 17.11 -21.90
CA SER A 227 3.68 17.09 -23.25
C SER A 227 2.92 15.80 -23.54
N ARG A 228 3.44 14.63 -23.15
CA ARG A 228 2.70 13.35 -23.26
C ARG A 228 1.44 13.36 -22.41
N SER A 229 1.53 13.85 -21.18
CA SER A 229 0.39 13.96 -20.27
C SER A 229 -0.70 14.88 -20.81
N GLU A 230 -0.34 16.00 -21.45
CA GLU A 230 -1.26 16.89 -22.14
C GLU A 230 -1.94 16.18 -23.32
N TYR A 231 -1.16 15.56 -24.21
CA TYR A 231 -1.68 14.83 -25.37
C TYR A 231 -2.66 13.72 -24.96
N ILE A 232 -2.30 12.90 -23.97
CA ILE A 232 -3.18 11.82 -23.48
C ILE A 232 -4.48 12.39 -22.90
N PHE A 233 -4.41 13.52 -22.20
CA PHE A 233 -5.60 14.18 -21.66
C PHE A 233 -6.53 14.71 -22.76
N ASP A 234 -5.96 15.31 -23.81
CA ASP A 234 -6.73 15.77 -24.97
C ASP A 234 -7.47 14.60 -25.64
N GLU A 235 -6.78 13.47 -25.81
CA GLU A 235 -7.36 12.25 -26.37
C GLU A 235 -8.44 11.64 -25.45
N TYR A 236 -8.24 11.68 -24.12
CA TYR A 236 -9.28 11.29 -23.17
C TYR A 236 -10.53 12.15 -23.31
N CYS A 237 -10.37 13.46 -23.50
CA CYS A 237 -11.49 14.37 -23.73
C CYS A 237 -12.23 14.03 -25.02
N LYS A 238 -11.50 13.74 -26.12
CA LYS A 238 -12.09 13.31 -27.40
C LYS A 238 -12.88 12.01 -27.26
N LEU A 239 -12.27 10.99 -26.63
CA LEU A 239 -12.93 9.71 -26.38
C LEU A 239 -14.18 9.88 -25.51
N SER A 240 -14.08 10.67 -24.43
CA SER A 240 -15.21 10.98 -23.56
C SER A 240 -16.37 11.64 -24.31
N THR A 241 -16.07 12.63 -25.16
CA THR A 241 -17.08 13.31 -25.98
C THR A 241 -17.72 12.34 -26.97
N HIS A 242 -16.92 11.53 -27.67
CA HIS A 242 -17.41 10.54 -28.63
C HIS A 242 -18.31 9.49 -27.97
N LEU A 243 -17.88 8.89 -26.85
CA LEU A 243 -18.68 7.94 -26.09
C LEU A 243 -20.03 8.53 -25.66
N ARG A 244 -20.05 9.82 -25.30
CA ARG A 244 -21.27 10.51 -24.90
C ARG A 244 -22.18 10.83 -26.09
N SER A 245 -21.65 11.39 -27.18
CA SER A 245 -22.46 11.85 -28.32
C SER A 245 -23.01 10.69 -29.13
N GLU A 246 -22.19 9.68 -29.41
CA GLU A 246 -22.55 8.59 -30.33
C GLU A 246 -23.24 7.43 -29.61
N HIS A 247 -22.97 7.24 -28.31
CA HIS A 247 -23.39 6.04 -27.58
C HIS A 247 -24.10 6.33 -26.25
N GLY A 248 -24.23 7.59 -25.84
CA GLY A 248 -24.86 7.97 -24.57
C GLY A 248 -24.11 7.48 -23.33
N ILE A 249 -22.86 7.03 -23.47
CA ILE A 249 -22.05 6.47 -22.40
C ILE A 249 -21.46 7.59 -21.55
N ILE A 250 -21.63 7.47 -20.23
CA ILE A 250 -21.15 8.46 -19.26
C ILE A 250 -19.73 8.10 -18.82
N THR A 251 -18.86 9.11 -18.79
CA THR A 251 -17.49 9.00 -18.27
C THR A 251 -17.34 9.90 -17.03
N ARG A 252 -16.45 9.50 -16.10
CA ARG A 252 -16.12 10.27 -14.90
C ARG A 252 -14.61 10.34 -14.75
N PHE A 253 -14.05 11.54 -14.81
CA PHE A 253 -12.65 11.84 -14.60
C PHE A 253 -12.33 11.90 -13.11
N ARG A 254 -11.33 11.12 -12.69
CA ARG A 254 -10.86 11.10 -11.29
C ARG A 254 -9.42 11.58 -11.22
N PRO A 255 -9.15 12.80 -10.73
CA PRO A 255 -7.80 13.33 -10.56
C PRO A 255 -6.95 12.46 -9.65
N HIS A 256 -5.66 12.34 -9.96
CA HIS A 256 -4.66 11.84 -9.02
C HIS A 256 -4.51 12.84 -7.86
N PRO A 257 -4.19 12.40 -6.62
CA PRO A 257 -3.94 13.33 -5.51
C PRO A 257 -2.82 14.36 -5.75
N ALA A 258 -1.91 14.09 -6.69
CA ALA A 258 -0.86 15.02 -7.09
C ALA A 258 -1.28 15.98 -8.22
N ASP A 259 -2.45 15.80 -8.83
CA ASP A 259 -2.95 16.69 -9.88
C ASP A 259 -3.45 18.01 -9.27
N SER A 260 -3.33 19.10 -10.01
CA SER A 260 -3.98 20.35 -9.61
C SER A 260 -5.46 20.29 -9.97
N PHE A 261 -6.33 20.13 -8.96
CA PHE A 261 -7.77 20.06 -9.16
C PHE A 261 -8.32 21.26 -9.94
N LYS A 262 -7.83 22.48 -9.65
CA LYS A 262 -8.24 23.71 -10.33
C LYS A 262 -7.86 23.69 -11.81
N GLU A 263 -6.64 23.29 -12.13
CA GLU A 263 -6.19 23.19 -13.53
C GLU A 263 -6.98 22.13 -14.28
N VAL A 264 -7.24 20.96 -13.67
CA VAL A 264 -8.06 19.91 -14.30
C VAL A 264 -9.47 20.41 -14.62
N VAL A 265 -10.11 21.17 -13.72
CA VAL A 265 -11.43 21.79 -13.99
C VAL A 265 -11.34 22.74 -15.19
N SER A 266 -10.31 23.61 -15.23
CA SER A 266 -10.09 24.56 -16.32
C SER A 266 -9.92 23.84 -17.66
N LEU A 267 -9.09 22.80 -17.68
CA LEU A 267 -8.83 21.99 -18.85
C LEU A 267 -10.11 21.29 -19.34
N LEU A 268 -10.84 20.59 -18.47
CA LEU A 268 -12.12 19.96 -18.85
C LEU A 268 -13.12 20.97 -19.43
N SER A 269 -13.13 22.20 -18.92
CA SER A 269 -13.98 23.29 -19.41
C SER A 269 -13.55 23.73 -20.81
N LYS A 270 -12.24 23.89 -21.03
CA LYS A 270 -11.66 24.23 -22.34
C LYS A 270 -12.00 23.20 -23.42
N HIS A 271 -12.07 21.92 -23.07
CA HIS A 271 -12.44 20.84 -24.00
C HIS A 271 -13.96 20.65 -24.16
N GLY A 272 -14.81 21.45 -23.49
CA GLY A 272 -16.26 21.29 -23.53
C GLY A 272 -16.76 20.01 -22.83
N VAL A 273 -15.93 19.39 -21.98
CA VAL A 273 -16.24 18.14 -21.26
C VAL A 273 -16.71 18.41 -19.82
N ALA A 274 -16.62 19.67 -19.36
CA ALA A 274 -17.13 20.10 -18.05
C ALA A 274 -18.66 20.14 -18.00
N HIS A 275 -19.30 18.98 -17.87
CA HIS A 275 -20.70 18.85 -17.50
C HIS A 275 -20.84 18.47 -16.02
N ALA A 276 -22.02 18.66 -15.45
CA ALA A 276 -22.28 18.35 -14.04
C ALA A 276 -21.87 16.90 -13.69
N GLY A 277 -20.87 16.81 -12.81
CA GLY A 277 -20.32 15.55 -12.30
C GLY A 277 -19.29 14.86 -13.21
N SER A 278 -18.86 15.41 -14.34
CA SER A 278 -17.80 14.78 -15.15
C SER A 278 -16.49 14.61 -14.39
N LEU A 279 -16.26 15.45 -13.38
CA LEU A 279 -15.12 15.40 -12.49
C LEU A 279 -15.52 14.88 -11.09
N THR A 280 -14.74 13.96 -10.55
CA THR A 280 -14.88 13.45 -9.18
C THR A 280 -13.82 14.09 -8.27
N HIS A 281 -14.02 13.99 -6.95
CA HIS A 281 -12.98 14.41 -6.00
C HIS A 281 -11.77 13.46 -6.04
N ALA A 282 -10.56 13.99 -5.81
CA ALA A 282 -9.33 13.20 -5.71
C ALA A 282 -9.21 12.43 -4.36
N GLY A 283 -9.98 12.84 -3.35
CA GLY A 283 -9.94 12.29 -1.99
C GLY A 283 -10.50 10.86 -1.89
N GLY A 284 -10.22 10.22 -0.74
CA GLY A 284 -10.75 8.88 -0.42
C GLY A 284 -10.06 7.71 -1.13
N GLU A 285 -10.48 6.50 -0.77
CA GLU A 285 -10.08 5.23 -1.39
C GLU A 285 -10.60 5.16 -2.83
N VAL A 286 -9.84 4.58 -3.75
CA VAL A 286 -10.25 4.44 -5.17
C VAL A 286 -11.16 3.23 -5.38
N SER A 287 -11.05 2.20 -4.54
CA SER A 287 -11.79 0.94 -4.67
C SER A 287 -13.32 1.10 -4.77
N PRO A 288 -14.00 1.95 -3.96
CA PRO A 288 -15.44 2.19 -4.13
C PRO A 288 -15.83 2.69 -5.52
N TRP A 289 -14.98 3.52 -6.13
CA TRP A 289 -15.22 4.07 -7.45
C TRP A 289 -15.05 3.02 -8.55
N LEU A 290 -14.00 2.19 -8.44
CA LEU A 290 -13.76 1.07 -9.36
C LEU A 290 -14.91 0.08 -9.33
N LEU A 291 -15.38 -0.29 -8.13
CA LEU A 291 -16.47 -1.24 -7.95
C LEU A 291 -17.86 -0.67 -8.34
N ALA A 292 -18.00 0.65 -8.38
CA ALA A 292 -19.23 1.31 -8.84
C ALA A 292 -19.29 1.43 -10.36
N ALA A 293 -18.14 1.59 -11.03
CA ALA A 293 -18.03 1.78 -12.47
C ALA A 293 -18.31 0.51 -13.28
N GLU A 294 -18.74 0.68 -14.53
CA GLU A 294 -18.86 -0.39 -15.53
C GLU A 294 -17.49 -0.89 -16.02
N GLY A 295 -16.48 -0.01 -15.92
CA GLY A 295 -15.12 -0.27 -16.29
C GLY A 295 -14.24 0.98 -16.14
N MET A 296 -12.95 0.79 -16.36
CA MET A 296 -11.92 1.80 -16.24
C MET A 296 -11.20 1.99 -17.56
N ILE A 297 -10.96 3.25 -17.94
CA ILE A 297 -10.14 3.62 -19.09
C ILE A 297 -8.91 4.37 -18.56
N HIS A 298 -7.71 3.85 -18.84
CA HIS A 298 -6.48 4.39 -18.27
C HIS A 298 -5.31 4.37 -19.27
N ASN A 299 -4.23 5.02 -18.87
CA ASN A 299 -2.93 5.03 -19.51
C ASN A 299 -1.90 5.11 -18.37
N CYS A 300 -1.06 4.08 -18.25
CA CYS A 300 0.05 4.06 -17.29
C CYS A 300 -0.33 4.28 -15.80
N CYS A 301 -1.57 3.96 -15.40
CA CYS A 301 -2.03 4.13 -14.02
C CYS A 301 -1.92 2.81 -13.25
N THR A 302 -1.25 2.81 -12.09
CA THR A 302 -1.14 1.64 -11.19
C THR A 302 -2.49 1.13 -10.70
N THR A 303 -3.52 1.98 -10.69
CA THR A 303 -4.89 1.59 -10.34
C THR A 303 -5.46 0.53 -11.29
N ALA A 304 -4.88 0.36 -12.49
CA ALA A 304 -5.23 -0.72 -13.42
C ALA A 304 -5.01 -2.11 -12.85
N VAL A 305 -3.93 -2.30 -12.08
CA VAL A 305 -3.65 -3.58 -11.43
C VAL A 305 -4.73 -3.89 -10.39
N GLU A 306 -5.12 -2.89 -9.59
CA GLU A 306 -6.21 -3.01 -8.61
C GLU A 306 -7.54 -3.34 -9.29
N ALA A 307 -7.91 -2.59 -10.33
CA ALA A 307 -9.14 -2.79 -11.09
C ALA A 307 -9.21 -4.19 -11.71
N ALA A 308 -8.14 -4.62 -12.39
CA ALA A 308 -8.06 -5.94 -13.01
C ALA A 308 -8.17 -7.07 -11.96
N MET A 309 -7.51 -6.92 -10.80
CA MET A 309 -7.59 -7.91 -9.72
C MET A 309 -8.97 -7.98 -9.05
N MET A 310 -9.70 -6.86 -9.02
CA MET A 310 -11.09 -6.81 -8.55
C MET A 310 -12.10 -7.30 -9.59
N GLY A 311 -11.67 -7.64 -10.82
CA GLY A 311 -12.54 -8.08 -11.90
C GLY A 311 -13.31 -6.95 -12.59
N VAL A 312 -12.85 -5.71 -12.45
CA VAL A 312 -13.36 -4.54 -13.18
C VAL A 312 -12.81 -4.58 -14.60
N ASN A 313 -13.62 -4.21 -15.59
CA ASN A 313 -13.17 -4.12 -16.98
C ASN A 313 -12.10 -3.02 -17.11
N VAL A 314 -11.00 -3.30 -17.79
CA VAL A 314 -9.88 -2.35 -17.95
C VAL A 314 -9.55 -2.16 -19.42
N VAL A 315 -9.63 -0.92 -19.88
CA VAL A 315 -9.18 -0.47 -21.21
C VAL A 315 -7.91 0.35 -21.03
N SER A 316 -6.84 -0.07 -21.67
CA SER A 316 -5.58 0.68 -21.71
C SER A 316 -5.57 1.52 -22.98
N TYR A 317 -6.07 2.75 -22.86
CA TYR A 317 -6.19 3.66 -23.99
C TYR A 317 -4.82 4.30 -24.26
N THR A 318 -4.18 3.84 -25.34
CA THR A 318 -2.82 4.20 -25.76
C THR A 318 -2.90 4.91 -27.11
N PRO A 319 -3.47 6.13 -27.18
CA PRO A 319 -3.77 6.79 -28.45
C PRO A 319 -2.53 6.92 -29.34
N LYS A 320 -2.58 6.38 -30.56
CA LYS A 320 -1.43 6.24 -31.47
C LYS A 320 -0.23 5.53 -30.82
N GLU A 321 -0.51 4.47 -30.06
CA GLU A 321 0.48 3.72 -29.27
C GLU A 321 1.26 4.58 -28.26
N THR A 322 0.69 5.71 -27.83
CA THR A 322 1.35 6.61 -26.88
C THR A 322 1.04 6.18 -25.44
N SER A 323 2.11 5.88 -24.71
CA SER A 323 2.11 5.66 -23.27
C SER A 323 2.75 6.83 -22.53
N LEU A 324 2.23 7.18 -21.36
CA LEU A 324 2.78 8.26 -20.53
C LEU A 324 4.23 7.96 -20.13
N TYR A 325 4.46 6.73 -19.68
CA TYR A 325 5.78 6.24 -19.26
C TYR A 325 6.36 5.30 -20.31
N ILE A 326 7.69 5.20 -20.32
CA ILE A 326 8.43 4.24 -21.14
C ILE A 326 8.14 2.82 -20.63
N ASP A 327 8.22 2.65 -19.31
CA ASP A 327 7.76 1.43 -18.65
C ASP A 327 6.23 1.46 -18.52
N ASP A 328 5.58 0.83 -19.50
CA ASP A 328 4.13 0.85 -19.65
C ASP A 328 3.48 -0.50 -19.35
N GLU A 329 4.19 -1.42 -18.68
CA GLU A 329 3.74 -2.79 -18.37
C GLU A 329 2.37 -2.82 -17.65
N VAL A 330 1.99 -1.74 -16.94
CA VAL A 330 0.65 -1.62 -16.34
C VAL A 330 -0.49 -1.57 -17.36
N ASN A 331 -0.23 -1.14 -18.60
CA ASN A 331 -1.18 -1.19 -19.71
C ASN A 331 -1.46 -2.64 -20.13
N ASP A 332 -0.61 -3.59 -19.74
CA ASP A 332 -0.91 -5.01 -19.91
C ASP A 332 -1.88 -5.50 -18.82
N PHE A 333 -2.49 -4.65 -18.00
CA PHE A 333 -3.63 -5.07 -17.16
C PHE A 333 -4.98 -4.70 -17.78
N GLY A 334 -4.98 -4.14 -18.99
CA GLY A 334 -6.17 -3.88 -19.80
C GLY A 334 -6.09 -4.45 -21.20
N VAL A 335 -7.17 -4.27 -21.95
CA VAL A 335 -7.17 -4.41 -23.41
C VAL A 335 -6.63 -3.12 -23.99
N ARG A 336 -5.50 -3.19 -24.71
CA ARG A 336 -4.89 -2.01 -25.37
C ARG A 336 -5.79 -1.52 -26.49
N ALA A 337 -5.98 -0.20 -26.54
CA ALA A 337 -6.83 0.47 -27.52
C ALA A 337 -6.08 1.69 -28.08
N PRO A 338 -5.55 1.62 -29.31
CA PRO A 338 -4.73 2.69 -29.86
C PRO A 338 -5.52 3.83 -30.52
N SER A 339 -6.85 3.70 -30.64
CA SER A 339 -7.72 4.73 -31.22
C SER A 339 -9.03 4.88 -30.44
N VAL A 340 -9.74 5.98 -30.70
CA VAL A 340 -11.09 6.21 -30.16
C VAL A 340 -12.04 5.07 -30.54
N LEU A 341 -11.95 4.56 -31.77
CA LEU A 341 -12.80 3.48 -32.26
C LEU A 341 -12.49 2.16 -31.56
N ASP A 342 -11.21 1.84 -31.34
CA ASP A 342 -10.82 0.62 -30.62
C ASP A 342 -11.31 0.67 -29.18
N ALA A 343 -11.09 1.79 -28.48
CA ALA A 343 -11.54 1.98 -27.11
C ALA A 343 -13.07 1.87 -27.02
N THR A 344 -13.78 2.45 -27.99
CA THR A 344 -15.25 2.41 -28.08
C THR A 344 -15.75 0.99 -28.35
N GLY A 345 -15.11 0.25 -29.26
CA GLY A 345 -15.42 -1.15 -29.52
C GLY A 345 -15.28 -2.04 -28.28
N VAL A 346 -14.23 -1.82 -27.49
CA VAL A 346 -14.01 -2.51 -26.22
C VAL A 346 -15.07 -2.14 -25.17
N VAL A 347 -15.41 -0.85 -25.07
CA VAL A 347 -16.40 -0.32 -24.12
C VAL A 347 -17.81 -0.84 -24.42
N ILE A 348 -18.25 -0.84 -25.69
CA ILE A 348 -19.59 -1.27 -26.11
C ILE A 348 -19.70 -2.79 -26.13
N GLY A 349 -18.66 -3.47 -26.61
CA GLY A 349 -18.67 -4.91 -26.82
C GLY A 349 -18.91 -5.73 -25.55
N SER A 350 -18.78 -5.13 -24.35
CA SER A 350 -19.10 -5.67 -23.02
C SER A 350 -18.65 -7.13 -22.72
N GLY A 351 -17.78 -7.70 -23.56
CA GLY A 351 -17.11 -8.99 -23.41
C GLY A 351 -15.60 -8.90 -23.17
N ALA A 352 -15.02 -7.69 -23.14
CA ALA A 352 -13.59 -7.49 -22.87
C ALA A 352 -13.25 -7.53 -21.38
N LYS A 353 -13.79 -8.52 -20.65
CA LYS A 353 -13.17 -8.91 -19.39
C LYS A 353 -11.86 -9.57 -19.76
N LEU A 354 -10.76 -8.98 -19.33
CA LEU A 354 -9.55 -9.75 -19.14
C LEU A 354 -9.91 -10.88 -18.17
N GLU A 355 -10.01 -12.10 -18.69
CA GLU A 355 -10.42 -13.22 -17.86
C GLU A 355 -9.45 -13.33 -16.68
N TYR A 356 -9.98 -13.58 -15.49
CA TYR A 356 -9.17 -13.67 -14.26
C TYR A 356 -7.94 -14.60 -14.39
N PRO A 357 -7.99 -15.73 -15.13
CA PRO A 357 -6.80 -16.53 -15.43
C PRO A 357 -5.70 -15.77 -16.17
N LEU A 358 -6.03 -14.90 -17.13
CA LEU A 358 -5.07 -14.10 -17.88
C LEU A 358 -4.47 -13.00 -17.00
N VAL A 359 -5.28 -12.33 -16.17
CA VAL A 359 -4.78 -11.39 -15.15
C VAL A 359 -3.79 -12.10 -14.20
N ASN A 360 -4.14 -13.27 -13.70
CA ASN A 360 -3.26 -14.06 -12.83
C ASN A 360 -1.98 -14.51 -13.54
N LYS A 361 -2.05 -14.89 -14.81
CA LYS A 361 -0.87 -15.24 -15.62
C LYS A 361 0.06 -14.04 -15.73
N ARG A 362 -0.50 -12.86 -16.06
CA ARG A 362 0.27 -11.60 -16.15
C ARG A 362 0.90 -11.24 -14.81
N LEU A 363 0.15 -11.29 -13.71
CA LEU A 363 0.70 -11.08 -12.35
C LEU A 363 1.86 -12.02 -12.02
N LYS A 364 1.74 -13.32 -12.35
CA LYS A 364 2.79 -14.30 -12.07
C LYS A 364 4.07 -14.04 -12.88
N SER A 365 3.94 -13.56 -14.11
CA SER A 365 5.11 -13.17 -14.91
C SER A 365 5.67 -11.79 -14.54
N TRP A 366 4.84 -10.95 -13.91
CA TRP A 366 5.21 -9.59 -13.57
C TRP A 366 6.03 -9.56 -12.27
N LYS A 367 7.36 -9.64 -12.42
CA LYS A 367 8.32 -9.70 -11.30
C LYS A 367 8.30 -8.46 -10.38
N ARG A 368 7.59 -7.39 -10.75
CA ARG A 368 7.37 -6.19 -9.93
C ARG A 368 6.38 -6.39 -8.79
N LEU A 369 5.49 -7.37 -8.91
CA LEU A 369 4.49 -7.66 -7.89
C LEU A 369 4.49 -9.14 -7.51
N TYR A 370 5.06 -9.43 -6.34
CA TYR A 370 5.02 -10.74 -5.75
C TYR A 370 3.69 -10.98 -5.05
N VAL A 371 2.91 -11.92 -5.58
CA VAL A 371 1.70 -12.44 -4.94
C VAL A 371 2.01 -13.83 -4.38
N PRO A 372 2.11 -14.00 -3.05
CA PRO A 372 2.51 -15.29 -2.52
C PRO A 372 1.45 -16.37 -2.82
N PRO A 373 1.88 -17.60 -3.17
CA PRO A 373 0.98 -18.62 -3.71
C PRO A 373 0.11 -19.31 -2.64
N ARG A 374 0.58 -19.37 -1.40
CA ARG A 374 -0.07 -20.12 -0.30
C ARG A 374 -0.55 -19.24 0.85
N GLN A 375 0.13 -18.13 1.09
CA GLN A 375 -0.13 -17.20 2.18
C GLN A 375 -0.44 -15.81 1.61
N THR A 376 -1.07 -14.98 2.41
CA THR A 376 -1.19 -13.54 2.15
C THR A 376 0.13 -12.83 2.45
N SER A 377 0.37 -11.68 1.83
CA SER A 377 1.52 -10.83 2.18
C SER A 377 1.49 -10.42 3.65
N SER A 378 0.29 -10.17 4.17
CA SER A 378 0.05 -9.86 5.59
C SER A 378 0.50 -10.99 6.53
N GLU A 379 0.17 -12.25 6.21
CA GLU A 379 0.60 -13.43 6.98
C GLU A 379 2.12 -13.59 6.96
N LEU A 380 2.76 -13.45 5.79
CA LEU A 380 4.22 -13.56 5.65
C LEU A 380 4.96 -12.50 6.48
N ILE A 381 4.51 -11.25 6.43
CA ILE A 381 5.10 -10.15 7.22
C ILE A 381 4.93 -10.44 8.71
N CYS A 382 3.74 -10.85 9.15
CA CYS A 382 3.46 -11.18 10.54
C CYS A 382 4.35 -12.32 11.06
N GLU A 383 4.44 -13.43 10.31
CA GLU A 383 5.27 -14.58 10.67
C GLU A 383 6.76 -14.23 10.72
N ARG A 384 7.25 -13.45 9.76
CA ARG A 384 8.64 -12.96 9.73
C ARG A 384 8.96 -12.15 10.98
N ILE A 385 8.07 -11.24 11.37
CA ILE A 385 8.27 -10.38 12.53
C ILE A 385 8.25 -11.21 13.82
N ILE A 386 7.24 -12.06 14.02
CA ILE A 386 7.12 -12.89 15.22
C ILE A 386 8.33 -13.82 15.37
N ARG A 387 8.75 -14.51 14.31
CA ARG A 387 9.90 -15.44 14.35
C ARG A 387 11.22 -14.75 14.73
N ARG A 388 11.41 -13.48 14.34
CA ARG A 388 12.67 -12.76 14.58
C ARG A 388 12.76 -12.01 15.90
N THR A 389 11.63 -11.81 16.55
CA THR A 389 11.51 -10.89 17.69
C THR A 389 10.91 -11.55 18.92
N GLN A 390 10.32 -12.75 18.78
CA GLN A 390 9.68 -13.46 19.88
C GLN A 390 8.66 -12.56 20.62
N ILE A 391 7.93 -11.71 19.88
CA ILE A 391 6.81 -10.94 20.46
C ILE A 391 5.80 -11.94 21.01
N GLY A 392 5.42 -11.77 22.28
CA GLY A 392 4.41 -12.63 22.89
C GLY A 392 3.15 -11.88 23.30
N SER A 393 2.16 -12.67 23.68
CA SER A 393 0.86 -12.20 24.14
C SER A 393 0.96 -11.68 25.57
N ARG A 394 0.84 -10.36 25.75
CA ARG A 394 0.70 -9.72 27.07
C ARG A 394 -0.52 -8.79 27.07
N SER A 395 -1.29 -8.83 28.14
CA SER A 395 -2.31 -7.81 28.42
C SER A 395 -1.59 -6.49 28.73
N LEU A 396 -1.58 -5.58 27.76
CA LEU A 396 -0.97 -4.26 27.89
C LEU A 396 -2.03 -3.20 28.19
N ARG A 397 -1.76 -2.35 29.19
CA ARG A 397 -2.49 -1.09 29.37
C ARG A 397 -1.61 0.05 28.89
N PHE A 398 -2.00 0.67 27.78
CA PHE A 398 -1.24 1.79 27.22
C PHE A 398 -1.52 3.09 27.97
N ARG A 399 -0.47 3.86 28.21
CA ARG A 399 -0.63 5.24 28.69
C ARG A 399 -1.25 6.09 27.58
N LYS A 400 -2.24 6.90 27.95
CA LYS A 400 -2.93 7.76 27.00
C LYS A 400 -2.14 9.04 26.69
N LEU A 401 -1.92 9.33 25.42
CA LEU A 401 -1.11 10.45 24.92
C LEU A 401 -1.92 11.75 24.68
N TRP A 402 -2.72 12.18 25.67
CA TRP A 402 -3.69 13.29 25.53
C TRP A 402 -3.13 14.70 25.77
N ARG A 403 -1.96 14.84 26.39
CA ARG A 403 -1.46 16.13 26.93
C ARG A 403 -1.33 17.29 25.93
N ASP A 404 -1.40 17.04 24.61
CA ASP A 404 -1.31 18.08 23.56
C ASP A 404 -2.51 18.12 22.59
N GLU A 405 -3.62 17.45 22.90
CA GLU A 405 -4.80 17.51 22.02
C GLU A 405 -5.29 18.96 21.85
N ALA A 406 -5.14 19.81 22.87
CA ALA A 406 -5.43 21.23 22.83
C ALA A 406 -4.46 22.02 21.91
N ILE A 407 -3.16 21.71 21.91
CA ILE A 407 -2.16 22.36 21.02
C ILE A 407 -2.41 21.96 19.57
N HIS A 408 -2.73 20.68 19.32
CA HIS A 408 -3.07 20.19 17.99
C HIS A 408 -4.41 20.77 17.50
N ARG A 409 -5.42 20.87 18.38
CA ARG A 409 -6.67 21.60 18.10
C ARG A 409 -6.43 23.09 17.87
N GLY A 410 -5.53 23.73 18.60
CA GLY A 410 -5.17 25.14 18.39
C GLY A 410 -4.49 25.39 17.03
N LYS A 411 -3.55 24.53 16.63
CA LYS A 411 -2.96 24.55 15.28
C LYS A 411 -4.00 24.23 14.20
N TYR A 412 -4.92 23.32 14.47
CA TYR A 412 -6.06 22.98 13.61
C TYR A 412 -6.98 24.18 13.40
N ILE A 413 -7.40 24.87 14.48
CA ILE A 413 -8.29 26.03 14.41
C ILE A 413 -7.59 27.16 13.64
N LYS A 414 -6.29 27.41 13.90
CA LYS A 414 -5.49 28.37 13.12
C LYS A 414 -5.38 28.00 11.64
N ALA A 415 -5.24 26.72 11.30
CA ALA A 415 -5.19 26.27 9.90
C ALA A 415 -6.55 26.38 9.20
N VAL A 416 -7.65 26.11 9.91
CA VAL A 416 -9.02 26.30 9.38
C VAL A 416 -9.31 27.78 9.17
N LEU A 417 -9.01 28.63 10.15
CA LEU A 417 -9.19 30.08 10.06
C LEU A 417 -8.34 30.70 8.94
N SER A 418 -7.08 30.26 8.77
CA SER A 418 -6.24 30.74 7.67
C SER A 418 -6.72 30.25 6.29
N SER A 419 -7.38 29.08 6.23
CA SER A 419 -7.98 28.56 4.99
C SER A 419 -9.29 29.25 4.59
N LEU A 420 -10.00 29.86 5.54
CA LEU A 420 -11.15 30.73 5.27
C LEU A 420 -10.72 32.09 4.70
N MET A 421 -9.47 32.50 4.95
CA MET A 421 -8.92 33.79 4.52
C MET A 421 -8.05 33.72 3.24
N GLY A 422 -7.80 32.54 2.67
CA GLY A 422 -6.97 32.43 1.46
C GLY A 422 -6.98 31.05 0.80
N SER A 423 -7.34 31.04 -0.50
CA SER A 423 -7.28 29.97 -1.50
C SER A 423 -7.57 28.53 -1.03
N ARG A 424 -8.75 28.03 -1.46
CA ARG A 424 -9.22 26.62 -1.39
C ARG A 424 -8.19 25.55 -1.80
N GLU A 425 -7.12 25.91 -2.52
CA GLU A 425 -6.02 25.01 -2.89
C GLU A 425 -5.23 24.47 -1.70
N ARG A 426 -5.17 25.16 -0.55
CA ARG A 426 -4.40 24.68 0.62
C ARG A 426 -5.02 23.49 1.35
N ILE A 427 -6.32 23.22 1.17
CA ILE A 427 -7.05 22.21 1.97
C ILE A 427 -6.93 20.80 1.37
N VAL A 428 -6.78 20.69 0.04
CA VAL A 428 -6.77 19.39 -0.66
C VAL A 428 -5.37 18.74 -0.61
N LEU A 429 -4.32 19.52 -0.38
CA LEU A 429 -2.97 19.04 -0.04
C LEU A 429 -2.94 18.53 1.43
N HIS A 430 -3.58 17.38 1.63
CA HIS A 430 -3.18 16.33 2.53
C HIS A 430 -3.20 16.60 4.04
N ARG A 431 -4.37 16.47 4.67
CA ARG A 431 -4.39 15.67 5.90
C ARG A 431 -4.19 14.21 5.50
N LYS A 432 -2.93 13.79 5.37
CA LYS A 432 -2.60 12.40 4.97
C LYS A 432 -3.30 11.37 5.87
N PHE A 433 -3.48 11.70 7.15
CA PHE A 433 -4.31 10.94 8.08
C PHE A 433 -5.41 11.84 8.68
N GLU A 434 -6.61 11.75 8.13
CA GLU A 434 -7.79 12.52 8.57
C GLU A 434 -8.27 12.08 9.97
N ASN A 435 -9.19 12.85 10.57
CA ASN A 435 -9.81 12.58 11.88
C ASN A 435 -10.54 11.23 11.89
N THR A 436 -9.79 10.15 12.07
CA THR A 436 -10.27 8.77 12.06
C THR A 436 -10.96 8.49 13.38
N SER A 437 -12.12 7.84 13.36
CA SER A 437 -12.86 7.49 14.58
C SER A 437 -12.53 6.07 15.04
N THR A 438 -12.74 5.77 16.33
CA THR A 438 -12.65 4.39 16.84
C THR A 438 -13.69 3.50 16.17
N SER A 439 -14.88 4.02 15.89
CA SER A 439 -15.95 3.33 15.18
C SER A 439 -15.54 2.94 13.76
N GLU A 440 -14.79 3.80 13.05
CA GLU A 440 -14.27 3.51 11.73
C GLU A 440 -13.22 2.37 11.76
N ILE A 441 -12.29 2.42 12.72
CA ILE A 441 -11.32 1.34 12.93
C ILE A 441 -12.03 0.02 13.22
N ARG A 442 -13.03 0.03 14.12
CA ARG A 442 -13.84 -1.17 14.44
C ARG A 442 -14.59 -1.69 13.22
N ALA A 443 -15.21 -0.83 12.42
CA ALA A 443 -15.95 -1.25 11.23
C ALA A 443 -15.05 -1.95 10.20
N LYS A 444 -13.88 -1.36 9.88
CA LYS A 444 -12.88 -1.99 8.98
C LYS A 444 -12.37 -3.31 9.57
N LEU A 445 -12.03 -3.32 10.86
CA LEU A 445 -11.47 -4.49 11.51
C LEU A 445 -12.48 -5.64 11.65
N HIS A 446 -13.71 -5.36 12.06
CA HIS A 446 -14.79 -6.36 12.17
C HIS A 446 -15.05 -7.05 10.84
N PHE A 447 -15.04 -6.31 9.73
CA PHE A 447 -15.13 -6.90 8.39
C PHE A 447 -13.96 -7.86 8.12
N LEU A 448 -12.72 -7.45 8.42
CA LEU A 448 -11.55 -8.31 8.20
C LEU A 448 -11.60 -9.56 9.10
N GLN A 449 -12.02 -9.40 10.35
CA GLN A 449 -12.22 -10.46 11.33
C GLN A 449 -13.26 -11.48 10.85
N SER A 450 -14.40 -11.01 10.31
CA SER A 450 -15.42 -11.91 9.74
C SER A 450 -14.94 -12.66 8.51
N LYS A 451 -14.02 -12.10 7.71
CA LYS A 451 -13.43 -12.78 6.53
C LYS A 451 -12.28 -13.74 6.87
N THR A 452 -11.77 -13.67 8.08
CA THR A 452 -10.57 -14.41 8.50
C THR A 452 -10.80 -15.33 9.70
N GLY A 453 -11.98 -15.29 10.31
CA GLY A 453 -12.32 -16.07 11.50
C GLY A 453 -11.61 -15.59 12.77
N THR A 454 -11.04 -14.38 12.76
CA THR A 454 -10.39 -13.81 13.95
C THR A 454 -11.45 -13.34 14.95
N PRO A 455 -11.31 -13.62 16.25
CA PRO A 455 -12.19 -13.06 17.28
C PRO A 455 -12.23 -11.53 17.22
N LEU A 456 -13.37 -10.95 17.61
CA LEU A 456 -13.50 -9.50 17.72
C LEU A 456 -12.44 -8.94 18.67
N ALA A 457 -11.89 -7.78 18.33
CA ALA A 457 -10.83 -7.14 19.10
C ALA A 457 -11.34 -5.86 19.76
N ASP A 458 -10.76 -5.52 20.90
CA ASP A 458 -11.07 -4.27 21.59
C ASP A 458 -10.22 -3.14 21.03
N VAL A 459 -10.88 -2.06 20.63
CA VAL A 459 -10.23 -0.87 20.06
C VAL A 459 -10.36 0.30 21.03
N GLU A 460 -9.22 0.84 21.44
CA GLU A 460 -9.10 2.02 22.29
C GLU A 460 -8.33 3.14 21.55
N ARG A 461 -8.77 4.39 21.72
CA ARG A 461 -7.99 5.54 21.26
C ARG A 461 -6.97 5.91 22.33
N VAL A 462 -5.69 5.85 21.97
CA VAL A 462 -4.56 6.17 22.86
C VAL A 462 -3.88 7.50 22.50
N GLY A 463 -4.28 8.15 21.40
CA GLY A 463 -3.87 9.49 21.02
C GLY A 463 -4.73 10.07 19.90
N PRO A 464 -4.45 11.30 19.42
CA PRO A 464 -5.30 11.97 18.42
C PRO A 464 -5.53 11.16 17.13
N ASN A 465 -4.48 10.48 16.63
CA ASN A 465 -4.51 9.65 15.43
C ASN A 465 -3.86 8.28 15.70
N LEU A 466 -4.01 7.76 16.92
CA LEU A 466 -3.35 6.53 17.36
C LEU A 466 -4.33 5.66 18.15
N PHE A 467 -4.42 4.39 17.76
CA PHE A 467 -5.41 3.44 18.28
C PHE A 467 -4.70 2.17 18.74
N ALA A 468 -4.94 1.77 19.98
CA ALA A 468 -4.56 0.46 20.48
C ALA A 468 -5.66 -0.55 20.16
N ILE A 469 -5.25 -1.74 19.74
CA ILE A 469 -6.13 -2.85 19.39
C ILE A 469 -5.63 -4.07 20.13
N HIS A 470 -6.49 -4.65 20.96
CA HIS A 470 -6.18 -5.78 21.80
C HIS A 470 -6.98 -7.01 21.36
N PRO A 471 -6.35 -8.20 21.31
CA PRO A 471 -7.11 -9.43 21.13
C PRO A 471 -8.04 -9.60 22.34
N ARG A 472 -9.30 -9.96 22.11
CA ARG A 472 -10.13 -10.43 23.22
C ARG A 472 -9.64 -11.79 23.63
N GLU A 473 -9.43 -12.00 24.93
CA GLU A 473 -9.31 -13.36 25.45
C GLU A 473 -10.58 -14.09 25.05
N ASN A 474 -10.42 -15.25 24.38
CA ASN A 474 -11.56 -16.14 24.18
C ASN A 474 -12.14 -16.37 25.56
N ALA A 475 -13.37 -15.90 25.80
CA ALA A 475 -14.14 -16.36 26.94
C ALA A 475 -14.05 -17.88 26.85
N LYS A 476 -13.34 -18.49 27.81
CA LYS A 476 -13.29 -19.94 27.91
C LYS A 476 -14.73 -20.40 27.73
N GLN A 477 -14.99 -21.20 26.69
CA GLN A 477 -16.24 -21.91 26.58
C GLN A 477 -16.30 -22.81 27.81
N GLY A 478 -16.86 -22.27 28.89
CA GLY A 478 -17.24 -23.02 30.06
C GLY A 478 -18.46 -23.81 29.65
N ASN A 479 -18.23 -25.06 29.27
CA ASN A 479 -19.17 -26.14 29.48
C ASN A 479 -18.57 -27.07 30.53
#